data_AF-A0A818NJ59-F1
#
_entry.id   AF-A0A818NJ59-F1
#
_cell.length_a   1.000
_cell.length_b   1.000
_cell.length_c   1.000
_cell.angle_alpha   90.00
_cell.angle_beta   90.00
_cell.angle_gamma   90.00
#
_symmetry.space_group_name_H-M   'P 1'
#
loop_
_entity.id
_entity.type
_entity.pdbx_description
1 polymer ?
#
loop_
_entity_poly.entity_id
_entity_poly.type
_entity_poly.pdbx_seq_one_letter_code
_entity_poly.pdbx_strand_id
1 'polypeptide(L)'
;MLHRLQKIAEDLKKTKIDGKLGIGGKGRMTKREEYDHNKHSLSLGIMKAIRPVFDELAHPDALKKVINGGSQNNNESFHAVLWSLAPENRYTTGVVIDLYAAIAVLSYNEGDQSILPVIAELTGGGCGFYTKFAMRRLDERRVYSEHKRKQTEEKTK
;
A
#
# COMPACT_ATOMS: atom_id res chain seq x y z
N MET A 1 8.69 44.74 -5.73
CA MET A 1 8.02 43.48 -6.12
C MET A 1 8.81 42.76 -7.22
N LEU A 2 9.19 43.44 -8.31
CA LEU A 2 10.07 42.91 -9.39
C LEU A 2 11.39 42.30 -8.90
N HIS A 3 12.08 42.92 -7.94
CA HIS A 3 13.32 42.37 -7.36
C HIS A 3 13.13 41.02 -6.64
N ARG A 4 11.94 40.77 -6.04
CA ARG A 4 11.65 39.48 -5.39
C ARG A 4 11.44 38.38 -6.41
N LEU A 5 10.82 38.70 -7.56
CA LEU A 5 10.63 37.77 -8.67
C LEU A 5 11.94 37.43 -9.37
N GLN A 6 12.84 38.40 -9.55
CA GLN A 6 14.17 38.14 -10.12
C GLN A 6 15.02 37.23 -9.21
N LYS A 7 14.94 37.43 -7.89
CA LYS A 7 15.65 36.57 -6.93
C LYS A 7 15.13 35.12 -6.95
N ILE A 8 13.81 34.93 -7.03
CA ILE A 8 13.21 33.59 -7.16
C ILE A 8 13.60 32.92 -8.49
N ALA A 9 13.67 33.66 -9.58
CA ALA A 9 14.12 33.13 -10.87
C ALA A 9 15.61 32.74 -10.89
N GLU A 10 16.46 33.49 -10.20
CA GLU A 10 17.87 33.15 -9.96
C GLU A 10 18.01 31.91 -9.07
N ASP A 11 17.21 31.81 -8.02
CA ASP A 11 17.24 30.68 -7.09
C ASP A 11 16.74 29.39 -7.76
N LEU A 12 15.73 29.46 -8.63
CA LEU A 12 15.26 28.32 -9.45
C LEU A 12 16.27 27.87 -10.51
N LYS A 13 17.13 28.75 -11.02
CA LYS A 13 18.23 28.38 -11.92
C LYS A 13 19.35 27.64 -11.18
N LYS A 14 19.54 27.91 -9.89
CA LYS A 14 20.53 27.25 -9.03
C LYS A 14 20.09 25.88 -8.53
N THR A 15 18.78 25.62 -8.44
CA THR A 15 18.23 24.29 -8.13
C THR A 15 18.25 23.34 -9.32
N LYS A 16 19.25 23.44 -10.20
CA LYS A 16 19.50 22.43 -11.23
C LYS A 16 19.86 21.12 -10.53
N ILE A 17 18.83 20.34 -10.24
CA ILE A 17 18.95 18.93 -9.97
C ILE A 17 19.49 18.35 -11.27
N ASP A 18 20.75 17.92 -11.27
CA ASP A 18 21.36 17.23 -12.39
C ASP A 18 20.66 15.86 -12.57
N GLY A 19 19.48 15.91 -13.16
CA GLY A 19 18.70 14.78 -13.59
C GLY A 19 19.37 14.11 -14.77
N LYS A 20 20.36 13.24 -14.51
CA LYS A 20 20.60 12.09 -15.38
C LYS A 20 19.53 11.03 -15.09
N LEU A 21 18.30 11.27 -15.54
CA LEU A 21 17.37 10.19 -15.84
C LEU A 21 17.73 9.69 -17.25
N GLY A 22 18.81 8.90 -17.32
CA GLY A 22 19.20 8.20 -18.53
C GLY A 22 18.19 7.08 -18.82
N ILE A 23 17.17 7.40 -19.62
CA ILE A 23 16.39 6.40 -20.33
C ILE A 23 17.21 6.00 -21.57
N GLY A 24 17.73 4.77 -21.58
CA GLY A 24 18.23 4.12 -22.79
C GLY A 24 19.66 3.60 -22.70
N GLY A 25 19.79 2.28 -22.85
CA GLY A 25 21.06 1.63 -23.20
C GLY A 25 21.36 0.41 -22.34
N LYS A 26 21.31 -0.78 -22.93
CA LYS A 26 21.81 -2.04 -22.35
C LYS A 26 23.31 -1.91 -22.03
N GLY A 27 23.61 -1.47 -20.80
CA GLY A 27 24.96 -1.40 -20.26
C GLY A 27 25.23 -2.59 -19.35
N ARG A 28 26.22 -3.41 -19.73
CA ARG A 28 26.83 -4.47 -18.91
C ARG A 28 27.20 -3.90 -17.53
N MET A 29 26.71 -4.49 -16.44
CA MET A 29 27.01 -4.04 -15.06
C MET A 29 28.54 -3.98 -14.86
N THR A 30 29.08 -2.78 -14.75
CA THR A 30 30.47 -2.55 -14.34
C THR A 30 30.52 -2.37 -12.83
N LYS A 31 31.52 -3.00 -12.21
CA LYS A 31 31.93 -3.02 -10.79
C LYS A 31 31.07 -2.21 -9.81
N ARG A 32 30.42 -2.88 -8.84
CA ARG A 32 29.76 -2.23 -7.70
C ARG A 32 30.79 -1.33 -6.99
N GLU A 33 30.57 -0.03 -7.00
CA GLU A 33 31.33 0.88 -6.15
C GLU A 33 30.99 0.56 -4.69
N GLU A 34 32.01 0.41 -3.87
CA GLU A 34 31.87 0.10 -2.46
C GLU A 34 31.26 1.33 -1.76
N TYR A 35 30.12 1.15 -1.09
CA TYR A 35 29.38 2.23 -0.48
C TYR A 35 30.10 2.72 0.78
N ASP A 36 30.53 3.98 0.79
CA ASP A 36 31.14 4.60 1.97
C ASP A 36 30.07 4.87 3.04
N HIS A 37 30.02 3.99 4.03
CA HIS A 37 29.11 4.09 5.18
C HIS A 37 29.39 5.30 6.08
N ASN A 38 30.57 5.95 5.98
CA ASN A 38 30.91 7.09 6.83
C ASN A 38 30.19 8.38 6.43
N LYS A 39 29.93 8.55 5.12
CA LYS A 39 29.33 9.75 4.54
C LYS A 39 27.90 10.03 5.03
N HIS A 40 27.19 9.00 5.49
CA HIS A 40 25.78 9.07 5.88
C HIS A 40 25.51 8.53 7.29
N SER A 41 26.52 8.57 8.17
CA SER A 41 26.37 8.08 9.54
C SER A 41 25.38 8.93 10.36
N LEU A 42 24.45 8.26 11.04
CA LEU A 42 23.56 8.90 12.01
C LEU A 42 24.38 9.40 13.21
N SER A 43 23.99 10.54 13.77
CA SER A 43 24.64 11.03 14.99
C SER A 43 24.51 10.00 16.12
N LEU A 44 25.51 9.94 17.01
CA LEU A 44 25.56 8.96 18.09
C LEU A 44 24.33 9.04 19.02
N GLY A 45 23.79 10.24 19.25
CA GLY A 45 22.58 10.43 20.05
C GLY A 45 21.35 9.79 19.41
N ILE A 46 21.17 9.98 18.11
CA ILE A 46 20.07 9.36 17.33
C ILE A 46 20.25 7.84 17.31
N MET A 47 21.48 7.36 17.08
CA MET A 47 21.77 5.93 17.09
C MET A 47 21.46 5.28 18.44
N LYS A 48 21.83 5.92 19.56
CA LYS A 48 21.49 5.44 20.91
C LYS A 48 19.99 5.39 21.16
N ALA A 49 19.22 6.32 20.59
CA ALA A 49 17.77 6.33 20.73
C ALA A 49 17.09 5.25 19.88
N ILE A 50 17.56 5.02 18.64
CA ILE A 50 16.94 4.07 17.70
C ILE A 50 17.35 2.62 17.99
N ARG A 51 18.59 2.40 18.45
CA ARG A 51 19.18 1.07 18.57
C ARG A 51 18.36 0.09 19.43
N PRO A 52 17.82 0.48 20.60
CA PRO A 52 16.99 -0.43 21.39
C PRO A 52 15.77 -0.94 20.62
N VAL A 53 15.08 -0.05 19.88
CA VAL A 53 13.92 -0.40 19.05
C VAL A 53 14.33 -1.31 17.90
N PHE A 54 15.46 -1.01 17.26
CA PHE A 54 15.99 -1.86 16.18
C PHE A 54 16.34 -3.27 16.68
N ASP A 55 17.06 -3.37 17.80
CA ASP A 55 17.48 -4.65 18.37
C ASP A 55 16.25 -5.49 18.83
N GLU A 56 15.21 -4.84 19.35
CA GLU A 56 13.93 -5.49 19.70
C GLU A 56 13.19 -6.02 18.45
N LEU A 57 13.08 -5.20 17.39
CA LEU A 57 12.43 -5.59 16.14
C LEU A 57 13.21 -6.66 15.36
N ALA A 58 14.54 -6.63 15.47
CA ALA A 58 15.44 -7.62 14.87
C ALA A 58 15.57 -8.90 15.70
N HIS A 59 14.96 -8.98 16.89
CA HIS A 59 15.03 -10.14 17.74
C HIS A 59 14.44 -11.37 17.02
N PRO A 60 15.10 -12.55 17.04
CA PRO A 60 14.63 -13.72 16.32
C PRO A 60 13.19 -14.11 16.64
N ASP A 61 12.74 -13.91 17.88
CA ASP A 61 11.37 -14.21 18.28
C ASP A 61 10.34 -13.18 17.77
N ALA A 62 10.76 -11.93 17.53
CA ALA A 62 9.94 -10.96 16.81
C ALA A 62 9.87 -11.37 15.33
N LEU A 63 11.01 -11.68 14.71
CA LEU A 63 11.08 -12.07 13.31
C LEU A 63 10.30 -13.37 13.02
N LYS A 64 10.35 -14.38 13.89
CA LYS A 64 9.57 -15.63 13.75
C LYS A 64 8.06 -15.39 13.61
N LYS A 65 7.52 -14.32 14.22
CA LYS A 65 6.10 -13.95 14.07
C LYS A 65 5.79 -13.39 12.68
N VAL A 66 6.79 -12.82 11.99
CA VAL A 66 6.64 -12.14 10.69
C VAL A 66 7.11 -13.01 9.51
N ILE A 67 7.99 -14.00 9.75
CA ILE A 67 8.61 -14.87 8.72
C ILE A 67 7.59 -15.64 7.87
N ASN A 68 6.39 -15.92 8.39
CA ASN A 68 5.33 -16.60 7.62
C ASN A 68 4.32 -15.63 6.99
N GLY A 69 4.57 -14.31 6.98
CA GLY A 69 3.63 -13.32 6.43
C GLY A 69 2.27 -13.27 7.14
N GLY A 70 2.13 -13.95 8.28
CA GLY A 70 0.88 -14.09 9.02
C GLY A 70 0.40 -12.81 9.69
N SER A 71 1.27 -11.81 9.84
CA SER A 71 0.88 -10.45 10.17
C SER A 71 0.80 -9.60 8.90
N GLN A 72 -0.09 -9.96 7.97
CA GLN A 72 -0.80 -8.86 7.32
C GLN A 72 -1.63 -8.22 8.41
N ASN A 73 -1.26 -7.02 8.81
CA ASN A 73 -2.06 -6.23 9.72
C ASN A 73 -3.51 -6.25 9.20
N ASN A 74 -4.43 -6.93 9.90
CA ASN A 74 -5.82 -7.04 9.45
C ASN A 74 -6.42 -5.66 9.20
N ASN A 75 -5.96 -4.64 9.93
CA ASN A 75 -6.36 -3.27 9.70
C ASN A 75 -5.85 -2.78 8.34
N GLU A 76 -4.60 -3.02 7.93
CA GLU A 76 -4.11 -2.64 6.59
C GLU A 76 -4.92 -3.30 5.48
N SER A 77 -5.20 -4.60 5.61
CA SER A 77 -6.00 -5.33 4.62
C SER A 77 -7.44 -4.79 4.55
N PHE A 78 -8.05 -4.48 5.71
CA PHE A 78 -9.37 -3.85 5.76
C PHE A 78 -9.36 -2.43 5.19
N HIS A 79 -8.39 -1.60 5.59
CA HIS A 79 -8.23 -0.23 5.09
C HIS A 79 -8.01 -0.22 3.57
N ALA A 80 -7.30 -1.20 3.01
CA ALA A 80 -7.17 -1.34 1.56
C ALA A 80 -8.53 -1.52 0.87
N VAL A 81 -9.44 -2.32 1.44
CA VAL A 81 -10.81 -2.48 0.93
C VAL A 81 -11.58 -1.17 1.09
N LEU A 82 -11.56 -0.56 2.27
CA LEU A 82 -12.27 0.70 2.55
C LEU A 82 -11.84 1.81 1.59
N TRP A 83 -10.55 2.02 1.40
CA TRP A 83 -10.02 3.08 0.54
C TRP A 83 -10.17 2.79 -0.95
N SER A 84 -10.37 1.52 -1.34
CA SER A 84 -10.77 1.19 -2.71
C SER A 84 -12.20 1.70 -3.03
N LEU A 85 -13.07 1.76 -2.02
CA LEU A 85 -14.44 2.26 -2.13
C LEU A 85 -14.52 3.79 -1.92
N ALA A 86 -13.73 4.31 -0.97
CA ALA A 86 -13.72 5.71 -0.56
C ALA A 86 -12.34 6.37 -0.82
N PRO A 87 -11.94 6.65 -2.08
CA PRO A 87 -10.63 7.23 -2.35
C PRO A 87 -10.45 8.57 -1.62
N GLU A 88 -9.30 8.75 -0.96
CA GLU A 88 -8.97 9.95 -0.18
C GLU A 88 -9.02 11.25 -1.00
N ASN A 89 -8.87 11.15 -2.32
CA ASN A 89 -8.90 12.29 -3.24
C ASN A 89 -10.33 12.73 -3.63
N ARG A 90 -11.38 12.10 -3.12
CA ARG A 90 -12.77 12.47 -3.39
C ARG A 90 -13.48 12.93 -2.12
N TYR A 91 -14.01 14.14 -2.18
CA TYR A 91 -14.92 14.64 -1.16
C TYR A 91 -16.23 13.86 -1.21
N THR A 92 -16.62 13.28 -0.08
CA THR A 92 -17.87 12.56 0.10
C THR A 92 -18.52 12.99 1.41
N THR A 93 -19.85 12.90 1.50
CA THR A 93 -20.59 13.19 2.74
C THR A 93 -20.39 12.08 3.77
N GLY A 94 -20.44 12.38 5.07
CA GLY A 94 -20.29 11.38 6.14
C GLY A 94 -21.17 10.13 5.98
N VAL A 95 -22.43 10.32 5.59
CA VAL A 95 -23.38 9.22 5.31
C VAL A 95 -22.88 8.26 4.22
N VAL A 96 -22.15 8.76 3.21
CA VAL A 96 -21.60 7.94 2.13
C VAL A 96 -20.36 7.18 2.62
N ILE A 97 -19.56 7.79 3.50
CA ILE A 97 -18.43 7.11 4.15
C ILE A 97 -18.93 5.98 5.04
N ASP A 98 -19.99 6.21 5.82
CA ASP A 98 -20.59 5.17 6.67
C ASP A 98 -21.10 3.99 5.83
N LEU A 99 -21.72 4.27 4.68
CA LEU A 99 -22.13 3.25 3.73
C LEU A 99 -20.93 2.47 3.17
N TYR A 100 -19.86 3.17 2.76
CA TYR A 100 -18.65 2.50 2.28
C TYR A 100 -17.98 1.65 3.37
N ALA A 101 -17.98 2.09 4.62
CA ALA A 101 -17.50 1.32 5.75
C ALA A 101 -18.32 0.04 5.95
N ALA A 102 -19.65 0.13 5.91
CA ALA A 102 -20.52 -1.04 6.01
C ALA A 102 -20.29 -2.04 4.86
N ILE A 103 -20.18 -1.56 3.61
CA ILE A 103 -19.88 -2.41 2.45
C ILE A 103 -18.48 -3.03 2.58
N ALA A 104 -17.48 -2.28 3.01
CA ALA A 104 -16.12 -2.79 3.21
C ALA A 104 -16.07 -3.93 4.24
N VAL A 105 -16.82 -3.79 5.34
CA VAL A 105 -16.93 -4.84 6.37
C VAL A 105 -17.54 -6.12 5.80
N LEU A 106 -18.60 -5.99 5.00
CA LEU A 106 -19.24 -7.13 4.33
C LEU A 106 -18.30 -7.82 3.33
N SER A 107 -17.71 -7.07 2.40
CA SER A 107 -16.76 -7.59 1.42
C SER A 107 -15.54 -8.25 2.05
N TYR A 108 -15.01 -7.66 3.12
CA TYR A 108 -13.81 -8.17 3.79
C TYR A 108 -14.08 -9.51 4.50
N ASN A 109 -15.18 -9.58 5.25
CA ASN A 109 -15.50 -10.75 6.08
C ASN A 109 -16.17 -11.88 5.28
N GLU A 110 -17.17 -11.55 4.47
CA GLU A 110 -18.03 -12.55 3.81
C GLU A 110 -17.80 -12.63 2.29
N GLY A 111 -17.16 -11.63 1.70
CA GLY A 111 -16.98 -11.53 0.25
C GLY A 111 -18.02 -10.63 -0.42
N ASP A 112 -17.78 -10.27 -1.67
CA ASP A 112 -18.56 -9.27 -2.43
C ASP A 112 -19.99 -9.75 -2.76
N GLN A 113 -20.26 -11.05 -2.75
CA GLN A 113 -21.64 -11.56 -2.88
C GLN A 113 -22.55 -11.17 -1.71
N SER A 114 -22.01 -10.90 -0.52
CA SER A 114 -22.79 -10.46 0.65
C SER A 114 -23.43 -9.09 0.44
N ILE A 115 -22.99 -8.31 -0.56
CA ILE A 115 -23.57 -7.01 -0.92
C ILE A 115 -24.88 -7.17 -1.70
N LEU A 116 -25.11 -8.30 -2.39
CA LEU A 116 -26.30 -8.53 -3.20
C LEU A 116 -27.64 -8.32 -2.46
N PRO A 117 -27.85 -8.83 -1.23
CA PRO A 117 -29.06 -8.54 -0.45
C PRO A 117 -29.18 -7.05 -0.09
N VAL A 118 -28.07 -6.37 0.20
CA VAL A 118 -28.07 -4.92 0.51
C VAL A 118 -28.53 -4.11 -0.70
N ILE A 119 -28.02 -4.42 -1.90
CA ILE A 119 -28.47 -3.78 -3.14
C ILE A 119 -29.96 -4.05 -3.38
N ALA A 120 -30.42 -5.27 -3.09
CA ALA A 120 -31.82 -5.63 -3.29
C ALA A 120 -32.76 -4.80 -2.40
N GLU A 121 -32.39 -4.62 -1.14
CA GLU A 121 -33.12 -3.78 -0.18
C GLU A 121 -33.11 -2.30 -0.61
N LEU A 122 -31.94 -1.76 -0.98
CA LEU A 122 -31.80 -0.33 -1.32
C LEU A 122 -32.49 0.07 -2.62
N THR A 123 -32.56 -0.85 -3.59
CA THR A 123 -33.13 -0.56 -4.91
C THR A 123 -34.56 -1.06 -5.07
N GLY A 124 -35.11 -1.76 -4.07
CA GLY A 124 -36.43 -2.38 -4.12
C GLY A 124 -36.54 -3.49 -5.19
N GLY A 125 -35.41 -4.02 -5.67
CA GLY A 125 -35.34 -4.98 -6.76
C GLY A 125 -34.06 -5.82 -6.71
N GLY A 126 -34.15 -7.10 -7.07
CA GLY A 126 -32.99 -7.99 -7.05
C GLY A 126 -31.90 -7.60 -8.05
N CYS A 127 -30.67 -8.04 -7.79
CA CYS A 127 -29.55 -7.84 -8.72
C CYS A 127 -29.73 -8.63 -10.03
N GLY A 128 -29.40 -8.00 -11.16
CA GLY A 128 -29.35 -8.65 -12.48
C GLY A 128 -28.23 -9.71 -12.59
N PHE A 129 -28.30 -10.53 -13.65
CA PHE A 129 -27.35 -11.62 -13.90
C PHE A 129 -25.89 -11.15 -13.89
N TYR A 130 -25.59 -10.06 -14.62
CA TYR A 130 -24.22 -9.55 -14.73
C TYR A 130 -23.65 -9.06 -13.40
N THR A 131 -24.47 -8.46 -12.53
CA THR A 131 -24.05 -8.03 -11.20
C THR A 131 -23.70 -9.25 -10.34
N LYS A 132 -24.58 -10.26 -10.29
CA LYS A 132 -24.33 -11.51 -9.55
C LYS A 132 -23.08 -12.23 -10.06
N PHE A 133 -22.90 -12.28 -11.38
CA PHE A 133 -21.73 -12.88 -12.02
C PHE A 133 -20.44 -12.12 -11.68
N ALA A 134 -20.47 -10.79 -11.71
CA ALA A 134 -19.31 -9.95 -11.38
C ALA A 134 -18.89 -10.12 -9.92
N MET A 135 -19.85 -10.09 -8.97
CA MET A 135 -19.57 -10.28 -7.54
C MET A 135 -18.97 -11.66 -7.26
N ARG A 136 -19.52 -12.72 -7.88
CA ARG A 136 -18.94 -14.06 -7.78
C ARG A 136 -17.50 -14.11 -8.28
N ARG A 137 -17.23 -13.51 -9.43
CA ARG A 137 -15.88 -13.48 -10.02
C ARG A 137 -14.88 -12.69 -9.18
N LEU A 138 -15.34 -11.65 -8.46
CA LEU A 138 -14.50 -10.93 -7.50
C LEU A 138 -14.12 -11.83 -6.32
N ASP A 139 -15.08 -12.55 -5.75
CA ASP A 139 -14.84 -13.51 -4.67
C ASP A 139 -13.88 -14.63 -5.09
N GLU A 140 -14.09 -15.21 -6.27
CA GLU A 140 -13.21 -16.24 -6.84
C GLU A 140 -11.77 -15.73 -6.96
N ARG A 141 -11.58 -14.48 -7.39
CA ARG A 141 -10.25 -13.86 -7.48
C ARG A 141 -9.62 -13.66 -6.11
N ARG A 142 -10.39 -13.21 -5.11
CA ARG A 142 -9.93 -13.05 -3.72
C ARG A 142 -9.44 -14.38 -3.16
N VAL A 143 -10.24 -15.44 -3.33
CA VAL A 143 -9.88 -16.78 -2.87
C VAL A 143 -8.66 -17.31 -3.62
N TYR A 144 -8.59 -17.13 -4.94
CA TYR A 144 -7.46 -17.55 -5.75
C TYR A 144 -6.15 -16.85 -5.37
N SER A 145 -6.16 -15.53 -5.10
CA SER A 145 -4.96 -14.81 -4.68
C SER A 145 -4.40 -15.35 -3.37
N GLU A 146 -5.27 -15.69 -2.42
CA GLU A 146 -4.87 -16.28 -1.15
C GLU A 146 -4.25 -17.68 -1.32
N HIS A 147 -4.86 -18.54 -2.15
CA HIS A 147 -4.29 -19.86 -2.47
C HIS A 147 -2.91 -19.73 -3.14
N LYS A 148 -2.76 -18.80 -4.08
CA LYS A 148 -1.48 -18.56 -4.77
C LYS A 148 -0.39 -18.08 -3.81
N ARG A 149 -0.73 -17.24 -2.84
CA ARG A 149 0.21 -16.76 -1.81
C ARG A 149 0.68 -17.90 -0.92
N LYS A 150 -0.24 -18.72 -0.40
CA LYS A 150 0.08 -19.91 0.39
C LYS A 150 1.00 -20.89 -0.36
N GLN A 151 0.71 -21.15 -1.64
CA GLN A 151 1.57 -22.01 -2.48
C GLN A 151 2.97 -21.44 -2.71
N THR A 152 3.12 -20.11 -2.74
CA THR A 152 4.44 -19.46 -2.90
C THR A 152 5.23 -19.57 -1.59
N GLU A 153 4.56 -19.39 -0.45
CA GLU A 153 5.15 -19.55 0.88
C GLU A 153 5.61 -20.99 1.13
N GLU A 154 4.82 -21.99 0.71
CA GLU A 154 5.19 -23.41 0.83
C GLU A 154 6.40 -23.80 -0.02
N LYS A 155 6.57 -23.21 -1.22
CA LYS A 155 7.70 -23.47 -2.11
C LYS A 155 9.01 -22.81 -1.68
N THR A 156 8.94 -21.84 -0.79
CA THR A 156 10.11 -21.07 -0.31
C THR A 156 10.68 -21.66 0.98
N LYS A 157 9.98 -22.63 1.60
CA LYS A 157 10.46 -23.44 2.72
C LYS A 157 11.23 -24.66 2.22
#